data_AF-A0A7W5UEN1-F1
#
_entry.id   AF-A0A7W5UEN1-F1
#
_cell.length_a   1.000
_cell.length_b   1.000
_cell.length_c   1.000
_cell.angle_alpha   90.00
_cell.angle_beta   90.00
_cell.angle_gamma   90.00
#
_symmetry.space_group_name_H-M   'P 1'
#
loop_
_entity.id
_entity.type
_entity.pdbx_description
1 polymer ?
#
loop_
_entity_poly.entity_id
_entity_poly.type
_entity_poly.pdbx_seq_one_letter_code
_entity_poly.pdbx_strand_id
1 'polypeptide(L)'
;MTIRERQEREAHDRENPWRPMNTAPRGTGLICDLLFDDMVGHFAAEGLQFFCDANGHWYQIDSPKRVFRPINWRPSYVRMTIERRNLIKSRAR
;
A
#
# COMPACT_ATOMS: atom_id res chain seq x y z
N MET A 1 16.51 -15.43 11.50
CA MET A 1 15.03 -15.40 11.63
C MET A 1 14.67 -16.30 12.78
N THR A 2 14.11 -15.75 13.87
CA THR A 2 13.68 -16.53 15.03
C THR A 2 12.24 -17.03 14.87
N ILE A 3 11.86 -18.09 15.60
CA ILE A 3 10.51 -18.70 15.52
C ILE A 3 9.42 -17.67 15.85
N ARG A 4 9.70 -16.72 16.76
CA ARG A 4 8.76 -15.64 17.13
C ARG A 4 8.51 -14.65 16.00
N GLU A 5 9.56 -14.20 15.31
CA GLU A 5 9.40 -13.29 14.16
C GLU A 5 8.63 -13.95 13.00
N ARG A 6 8.72 -15.28 12.85
CA ARG A 6 7.89 -16.03 11.89
C ARG A 6 6.42 -16.07 12.31
N GLN A 7 6.13 -16.39 13.57
CA GLN A 7 4.76 -16.47 14.07
C GLN A 7 4.05 -15.11 14.08
N GLU A 8 4.76 -14.03 14.41
CA GLU A 8 4.19 -12.68 14.39
C GLU A 8 3.86 -12.24 12.95
N ARG A 9 4.69 -12.61 11.97
CA ARG A 9 4.39 -12.38 10.55
C ARG A 9 3.21 -13.22 10.06
N GLU A 10 3.15 -14.50 10.40
CA GLU A 10 2.04 -15.38 10.02
C GLU A 10 0.70 -14.95 10.66
N ALA A 11 0.72 -14.48 11.91
CA ALA A 11 -0.45 -13.93 12.59
C ALA A 11 -0.91 -12.61 11.91
N HIS A 12 0.03 -11.73 11.58
CA HIS A 12 -0.27 -10.49 10.88
C HIS A 12 -0.87 -10.73 9.48
N ASP A 13 -0.33 -11.68 8.72
CA ASP A 13 -0.83 -12.04 7.40
C ASP A 13 -2.20 -12.73 7.47
N ARG A 14 -2.48 -13.48 8.55
CA ARG A 14 -3.80 -14.08 8.82
C ARG A 14 -4.85 -13.03 9.16
N GLU A 15 -4.48 -11.99 9.89
CA GLU A 15 -5.38 -10.87 10.24
C GLU A 15 -5.58 -9.89 9.07
N ASN A 16 -4.61 -9.82 8.14
CA ASN A 16 -4.60 -8.89 7.01
C ASN A 16 -4.50 -9.58 5.66
N PRO A 17 -5.53 -10.37 5.28
CA PRO A 17 -5.53 -11.01 3.98
C PRO A 17 -5.49 -9.97 2.87
N TRP A 18 -4.76 -10.30 1.80
CA TRP A 18 -4.79 -9.53 0.57
C TRP A 18 -6.21 -9.43 0.05
N ARG A 19 -6.64 -8.19 -0.22
CA ARG A 19 -8.00 -7.87 -0.66
C ARG A 19 -8.00 -7.52 -2.14
N PRO A 20 -9.11 -7.80 -2.85
CA PRO A 20 -9.25 -7.37 -4.24
C PRO A 20 -9.20 -5.84 -4.37
N MET A 21 -8.54 -5.32 -5.41
CA MET A 21 -8.34 -3.87 -5.61
C MET A 21 -9.61 -3.04 -5.68
N ASN A 22 -10.71 -3.61 -6.18
CA ASN A 22 -12.01 -2.94 -6.25
C ASN A 22 -12.61 -2.61 -4.87
N THR A 23 -12.14 -3.27 -3.80
CA THR A 23 -12.61 -3.05 -2.42
C THR A 23 -11.82 -1.97 -1.67
N ALA A 24 -10.81 -1.36 -2.30
CA ALA A 24 -9.96 -0.38 -1.64
C ALA A 24 -10.71 0.92 -1.30
N PRO A 25 -10.62 1.40 -0.04
CA PRO A 25 -11.32 2.61 0.39
C PRO A 25 -10.66 3.86 -0.19
N ARG A 26 -11.36 4.51 -1.13
CA ARG A 26 -10.88 5.71 -1.85
C ARG A 26 -10.92 6.96 -0.99
N GLY A 27 -9.91 7.82 -1.12
CA GLY A 27 -9.91 9.14 -0.49
C GLY A 27 -9.86 9.14 1.05
N THR A 28 -9.72 7.98 1.68
CA THR A 28 -9.63 7.87 3.14
C THR A 28 -8.24 8.23 3.68
N GLY A 29 -7.20 8.11 2.83
CA GLY A 29 -5.81 8.27 3.26
C GLY A 29 -5.32 7.12 4.12
N LEU A 30 -6.02 5.98 4.07
CA LEU A 30 -5.53 4.73 4.63
C LEU A 30 -4.21 4.36 3.94
N ILE A 31 -3.20 4.07 4.75
CA ILE A 31 -1.94 3.52 4.29
C ILE A 31 -2.14 2.03 4.02
N CYS A 32 -1.67 1.59 2.86
CA CYS A 32 -1.81 0.24 2.38
C CYS A 32 -0.49 -0.27 1.82
N ASP A 33 -0.30 -1.59 1.90
CA ASP A 33 0.67 -2.28 1.06
C ASP A 33 -0.02 -2.70 -0.23
N LEU A 34 0.74 -2.71 -1.33
CA LEU A 34 0.27 -3.14 -2.65
C LEU A 34 1.04 -4.35 -3.12
N LEU A 35 0.31 -5.31 -3.68
CA LEU A 35 0.86 -6.44 -4.41
C LEU A 35 0.84 -6.11 -5.90
N PHE A 36 1.98 -6.29 -6.57
CA PHE A 36 2.12 -6.08 -8.01
C PHE A 36 2.32 -7.42 -8.72
N ASP A 37 2.00 -7.44 -10.01
CA ASP A 37 2.35 -8.54 -10.90
C ASP A 37 3.87 -8.62 -11.05
N ASP A 38 4.46 -9.77 -10.74
CA ASP A 38 5.90 -10.02 -10.85
C ASP A 38 6.33 -10.48 -12.25
N MET A 39 5.37 -10.67 -13.16
CA MET A 39 5.60 -11.07 -14.56
C MET A 39 6.45 -10.07 -15.38
N VAL A 40 6.73 -8.87 -14.85
CA VAL A 40 7.56 -7.83 -15.49
C VAL A 40 8.88 -7.58 -14.71
N GLY A 41 9.17 -8.40 -13.70
CA GLY A 41 10.34 -8.29 -12.83
C GLY A 41 9.95 -8.10 -11.37
N HIS A 42 10.86 -8.47 -10.46
CA HIS A 42 10.63 -8.39 -9.03
C HIS A 42 10.35 -6.94 -8.59
N PHE A 43 9.07 -6.61 -8.38
CA PHE A 43 8.67 -5.38 -7.75
C PHE A 43 8.96 -5.52 -6.25
N ALA A 44 10.10 -4.99 -5.79
CA ALA A 44 10.43 -4.92 -4.37
C ALA A 44 9.47 -3.93 -3.68
N ALA A 45 8.23 -4.35 -3.47
CA ALA A 45 7.19 -3.62 -2.74
C ALA A 45 7.30 -3.86 -1.23
N GLU A 46 8.17 -4.77 -0.79
CA GLU A 46 8.45 -5.02 0.62
C GLU A 46 8.95 -3.73 1.30
N GLY A 47 8.21 -3.27 2.31
CA GLY A 47 8.51 -2.05 3.04
C GLY A 47 8.08 -0.74 2.35
N LEU A 48 7.44 -0.82 1.17
CA LEU A 48 6.88 0.37 0.51
C LEU A 48 5.43 0.62 0.95
N GLN A 49 5.15 1.85 1.35
CA GLN A 49 3.82 2.28 1.76
C GLN A 49 3.11 3.08 0.67
N PHE A 50 1.82 2.80 0.49
CA PHE A 50 0.99 3.41 -0.54
C PHE A 50 -0.31 3.95 0.02
N PHE A 51 -1.00 4.80 -0.74
CA PHE A 51 -2.38 5.19 -0.47
C PHE A 51 -3.18 5.37 -1.75
N CYS A 52 -4.51 5.22 -1.64
CA CYS A 52 -5.46 5.48 -2.71
C CYS A 52 -6.12 6.85 -2.53
N ASP A 53 -6.05 7.70 -3.56
CA ASP A 53 -6.75 8.98 -3.55
C ASP A 53 -8.25 8.85 -3.87
N ALA A 54 -8.97 9.97 -3.84
CA ALA A 54 -10.41 9.99 -4.12
C ALA A 54 -10.75 9.58 -5.57
N ASN A 55 -9.83 9.80 -6.51
CA ASN A 55 -10.00 9.47 -7.93
C ASN A 55 -9.63 8.00 -8.23
N GLY A 56 -9.21 7.24 -7.21
CA GLY A 56 -8.75 5.86 -7.39
C GLY A 56 -7.30 5.76 -7.89
N HIS A 57 -6.52 6.83 -7.81
CA HIS A 57 -5.10 6.80 -8.14
C HIS A 57 -4.27 6.39 -6.94
N TRP A 58 -3.28 5.53 -7.20
CA TRP A 58 -2.35 5.03 -6.19
C TRP A 58 -1.05 5.82 -6.20
N TYR A 59 -0.56 6.13 -5.01
CA TYR A 59 0.68 6.87 -4.82
C TYR A 59 1.56 6.17 -3.80
N GLN A 60 2.86 6.18 -4.04
CA GLN A 60 3.87 5.78 -3.05
C GLN A 60 4.19 6.96 -2.13
N ILE A 61 4.35 6.68 -0.83
CA ILE A 61 4.55 7.70 0.21
C ILE A 61 5.99 8.21 0.24
N ASP A 62 6.97 7.31 0.38
CA ASP A 62 8.37 7.71 0.64
C ASP A 62 9.11 8.18 -0.61
N SER A 63 8.76 7.62 -1.77
CA SER A 63 9.17 8.12 -3.08
C SER A 63 7.89 8.58 -3.79
N PRO A 64 7.53 9.88 -3.70
CA PRO A 64 6.30 10.40 -4.28
C PRO A 64 6.23 10.14 -5.77
N LYS A 65 5.52 9.07 -6.14
CA LYS A 65 5.23 8.73 -7.53
C LYS A 65 3.88 8.06 -7.62
N ARG A 66 3.24 8.25 -8.77
CA ARG A 66 2.03 7.52 -9.10
C ARG A 66 2.40 6.09 -9.52
N VAL A 67 1.68 5.11 -8.99
CA VAL A 67 1.87 3.70 -9.32
C VAL A 67 0.69 3.17 -10.11
N PHE A 68 0.96 2.16 -10.94
CA PHE A 68 0.00 1.57 -11.86
C PHE A 68 -0.01 0.05 -11.70
N ARG A 69 -1.18 -0.55 -11.97
CA ARG A 69 -1.40 -2.01 -12.00
C ARG A 69 -1.06 -2.79 -10.72
N PRO A 70 -1.40 -2.32 -9.51
CA PRO A 70 -1.48 -3.24 -8.37
C PRO A 70 -2.61 -4.27 -8.58
N ILE A 71 -2.41 -5.50 -8.12
CA ILE A 71 -3.36 -6.62 -8.23
C ILE A 71 -4.18 -6.78 -6.95
N ASN A 72 -3.54 -6.57 -5.79
CA ASN A 72 -4.16 -6.66 -4.48
C ASN A 72 -3.65 -5.56 -3.55
N TRP A 73 -4.42 -5.31 -2.49
CA TRP A 73 -4.04 -4.38 -1.43
C TRP A 73 -4.31 -4.97 -0.07
N ARG A 74 -3.60 -4.51 0.95
CA ARG A 74 -3.93 -4.79 2.36
C ARG A 74 -3.76 -3.53 3.21
N PRO A 75 -4.56 -3.35 4.27
CA PRO A 75 -4.46 -2.18 5.13
C PRO A 75 -3.25 -2.28 6.07
N SER A 76 -2.58 -1.16 6.32
CA SER A 76 -1.55 -1.02 7.37
C SER A 76 -2.14 -0.45 8.69
N TYR A 77 -3.48 -0.31 8.79
CA TYR A 77 -4.25 0.32 9.88
C TYR A 77 -3.90 1.76 10.28
N VAL A 78 -2.85 2.34 9.70
CA VAL A 78 -2.48 3.74 9.91
C VAL A 78 -3.16 4.61 8.84
N ARG A 79 -3.68 5.77 9.26
CA ARG A 79 -4.22 6.79 8.36
C ARG A 79 -3.32 8.01 8.33
N MET A 80 -3.17 8.57 7.15
CA MET A 80 -2.40 9.77 6.91
C MET A 80 -3.28 11.02 6.91
N THR A 81 -2.73 12.15 7.36
CA THR A 81 -3.41 13.46 7.31
C THR A 81 -3.65 13.92 5.87
N ILE A 82 -4.66 14.77 5.69
CA ILE A 82 -5.00 15.34 4.38
C ILE A 82 -3.85 16.20 3.84
N GLU A 83 -3.16 16.96 4.70
CA GLU A 83 -2.03 17.81 4.33
C GLU A 83 -0.88 17.00 3.71
N ARG A 84 -0.47 15.92 4.38
CA ARG A 84 0.60 15.04 3.88
C ARG A 84 0.20 14.37 2.57
N ARG A 85 -1.08 14.03 2.40
CA ARG A 85 -1.61 13.51 1.13
C ARG A 85 -1.46 14.51 -0.01
N ASN A 86 -1.82 15.76 0.22
CA ASN A 86 -1.73 16.81 -0.79
C ASN A 86 -0.26 17.09 -1.16
N LEU A 87 0.65 17.06 -0.18
CA LEU A 87 2.08 17.20 -0.41
C LEU A 87 2.65 16.07 -1.28
N ILE A 88 2.27 14.81 -1.03
CA ILE A 88 2.74 13.68 -1.84
C ILE A 88 2.18 13.79 -3.27
N LYS A 89 0.89 14.15 -3.41
CA LYS A 89 0.27 14.35 -4.72
C LYS A 89 0.92 15.47 -5.53
N SER A 90 1.34 16.57 -4.89
CA SER A 90 2.01 17.67 -5.58
C SER A 90 3.42 17.30 -6.02
N ARG A 91 4.12 16.45 -5.26
CA ARG A 91 5.47 15.95 -5.57
C ARG A 91 5.50 14.82 -6.60
N ALA A 92 4.41 14.07 -6.75
CA ALA A 92 4.30 12.97 -7.70
C ALA A 92 3.97 13.40 -9.15
N ARG A 93 4.11 14.70 -9.45
CA ARG A 93 3.91 15.29 -10.78
C ARG A 93 5.18 15.22 -11.62
#